data_AF-A0A846SUL8-F1
#
_entry.id   AF-A0A846SUL8-F1
#
_cell.length_a   1.000
_cell.length_b   1.000
_cell.length_c   1.000
_cell.angle_alpha   90.00
_cell.angle_beta   90.00
_cell.angle_gamma   90.00
#
_symmetry.space_group_name_H-M   'P 1'
#
loop_
_entity.id
_entity.type
_entity.pdbx_description
1 polymer ?
#
loop_
_entity_poly.entity_id
_entity_poly.type
_entity_poly.pdbx_seq_one_letter_code
_entity_poly.pdbx_strand_id
1 'polypeptide(L)'
;MVEKMISGGQTGVDRAALDVGLALNLPVGGWCPKGRRAEDGVIPDRYPLLETPEPDYETRTRRNVEDSDGTLILNWGPLDGGTALTVELARQMGKPHWVIALEDETDQAAFRAWLDANQINTLNVAGPRESKRPGVYDAACRCLESLLRF
;
A
#
# COMPACT_ATOMS: atom_id res chain seq x y z
N MET A 1 -13.88 -9.20 3.22
CA MET A 1 -13.31 -8.52 4.42
C MET A 1 -11.81 -8.65 4.31
N VAL A 2 -11.04 -7.60 4.64
CA VAL A 2 -9.57 -7.68 4.55
C VAL A 2 -9.04 -8.60 5.65
N GLU A 3 -8.36 -9.67 5.26
CA GLU A 3 -7.71 -10.64 6.15
C GLU A 3 -6.22 -10.38 6.30
N LYS A 4 -5.60 -9.71 5.31
CA LYS A 4 -4.19 -9.36 5.31
C LYS A 4 -3.94 -8.05 4.57
N MET A 5 -3.05 -7.23 5.10
CA MET A 5 -2.54 -6.05 4.40
C MET A 5 -1.08 -6.28 3.96
N ILE A 6 -0.75 -5.90 2.74
CA ILE A 6 0.63 -5.93 2.27
C ILE A 6 1.07 -4.58 1.74
N SER A 7 2.37 -4.31 1.84
CA SER A 7 2.99 -3.14 1.24
C SER A 7 4.50 -3.35 1.07
N GLY A 8 5.17 -2.46 0.34
CA GLY A 8 6.60 -2.59 0.06
C GLY A 8 7.54 -1.96 1.07
N GLY A 9 7.00 -1.37 2.14
CA GLY A 9 7.78 -0.84 3.24
C GLY A 9 8.63 0.38 2.90
N GLN A 10 8.31 1.14 1.86
CA GLN A 10 8.85 2.49 1.69
C GLN A 10 8.35 3.42 2.80
N THR A 11 8.97 4.59 3.02
CA THR A 11 8.36 5.65 3.85
C THR A 11 7.04 6.13 3.26
N GLY A 12 6.30 6.97 3.99
CA GLY A 12 5.01 7.49 3.52
C GLY A 12 3.92 6.42 3.58
N VAL A 13 3.18 6.26 2.49
CA VAL A 13 1.98 5.39 2.46
C VAL A 13 2.28 3.93 2.78
N ASP A 14 3.39 3.39 2.27
CA ASP A 14 3.73 1.99 2.50
C ASP A 14 3.95 1.67 3.98
N ARG A 15 4.59 2.59 4.71
CA ARG A 15 4.83 2.46 6.15
C ARG A 15 3.54 2.65 6.95
N ALA A 16 2.71 3.61 6.54
CA ALA A 16 1.40 3.84 7.15
C ALA A 16 0.51 2.59 7.07
N ALA A 17 0.52 1.91 5.93
CA ALA A 17 -0.20 0.65 5.75
C ALA A 17 0.23 -0.42 6.76
N LEU A 18 1.54 -0.64 6.88
CA LEU A 18 2.08 -1.63 7.81
C LEU A 18 1.80 -1.27 9.27
N ASP A 19 1.94 0.01 9.64
CA ASP A 19 1.70 0.47 11.01
C ASP A 19 0.22 0.40 11.40
N VAL A 20 -0.70 0.82 10.52
CA VAL A 20 -2.15 0.70 10.75
C VAL A 20 -2.57 -0.77 10.81
N GLY A 21 -2.08 -1.62 9.90
CA GLY A 21 -2.37 -3.04 9.92
C GLY A 21 -1.97 -3.69 11.24
N LEU A 22 -0.75 -3.42 11.73
CA LEU A 22 -0.28 -3.88 13.03
C LEU A 22 -1.14 -3.36 14.19
N ALA A 23 -1.50 -2.06 14.18
CA ALA A 23 -2.32 -1.45 15.22
C ALA A 23 -3.75 -2.05 15.29
N LEU A 24 -4.29 -2.48 14.14
CA LEU A 24 -5.59 -3.14 14.04
C LEU A 24 -5.52 -4.67 14.25
N ASN A 25 -4.35 -5.22 14.60
CA ASN A 25 -4.10 -6.67 14.68
C ASN A 25 -4.41 -7.42 13.37
N LEU A 26 -4.32 -6.75 12.22
CA LEU A 26 -4.40 -7.38 10.92
C LEU A 26 -3.02 -7.95 10.57
N PRO A 27 -2.94 -9.20 10.06
CA PRO A 27 -1.72 -9.71 9.47
C PRO A 27 -1.16 -8.73 8.43
N VAL A 28 0.11 -8.36 8.59
CA VAL A 28 0.83 -7.51 7.64
C VAL A 28 1.95 -8.27 6.94
N GLY A 29 2.43 -7.76 5.81
CA GLY A 29 3.61 -8.30 5.12
C GLY A 29 3.85 -7.59 3.80
N GLY A 30 4.43 -8.32 2.84
CA GLY A 30 4.68 -7.82 1.49
C GLY A 30 6.14 -7.98 1.07
N TRP A 31 6.44 -7.48 -0.13
CA TRP A 31 7.75 -7.56 -0.75
C TRP A 31 8.49 -6.23 -0.65
N CYS A 32 9.71 -6.26 -0.15
CA CYS A 32 10.63 -5.13 -0.13
C CYS A 32 11.87 -5.42 -0.99
N PRO A 33 12.65 -4.40 -1.41
CA PRO A 33 13.87 -4.63 -2.18
C PRO A 33 14.90 -5.42 -1.39
N LYS A 34 15.80 -6.13 -2.08
CA LYS A 34 17.00 -6.72 -1.48
C LYS A 34 17.76 -5.72 -0.62
N GLY A 35 18.19 -6.16 0.56
CA GLY A 35 18.78 -5.35 1.62
C GLY A 35 17.75 -4.54 2.40
N ARG A 36 16.45 -4.84 2.28
CA ARG A 36 15.34 -4.14 2.93
C ARG A 36 15.43 -2.62 2.74
N ARG A 37 15.65 -2.17 1.50
CA ARG A 37 15.94 -0.76 1.21
C ARG A 37 14.68 0.11 1.23
N ALA A 38 14.75 1.25 1.91
CA ALA A 38 13.83 2.37 1.83
C ALA A 38 14.62 3.69 1.71
N GLU A 39 13.93 4.82 1.51
CA GLU A 39 14.62 6.12 1.36
C GLU A 39 15.33 6.59 2.63
N ASP A 40 14.87 6.13 3.79
CA ASP A 40 15.39 6.43 5.13
C ASP A 40 16.39 5.36 5.63
N GLY A 41 16.77 4.41 4.77
CA GLY A 41 17.76 3.37 5.07
C GLY A 41 17.16 1.97 5.06
N VAL A 42 17.47 1.18 6.09
CA VAL A 42 17.01 -0.22 6.20
C VAL A 42 15.63 -0.25 6.86
N ILE A 43 14.68 -0.94 6.22
CA ILE A 43 13.33 -1.12 6.74
C ILE A 43 13.39 -1.89 8.07
N PRO A 44 12.81 -1.35 9.17
CA PRO A 44 12.85 -1.97 10.49
C PRO A 44 12.36 -3.43 10.50
N ASP A 45 12.98 -4.27 11.33
CA ASP A 45 12.67 -5.71 11.42
C ASP A 45 11.29 -6.02 12.00
N ARG A 46 10.64 -5.02 12.65
CA ARG A 46 9.25 -5.15 13.11
C ARG A 46 8.26 -5.43 11.99
N TYR A 47 8.63 -5.13 10.74
CA TYR A 47 7.81 -5.41 9.57
C TYR A 47 8.17 -6.78 8.97
N PRO A 48 7.23 -7.75 8.94
CA PRO A 48 7.45 -9.09 8.40
C PRO A 48 7.42 -9.09 6.85
N LEU A 49 8.36 -8.35 6.24
CA LEU A 49 8.52 -8.24 4.79
C LEU A 49 9.49 -9.30 4.27
N LEU A 50 9.20 -9.79 3.06
CA LEU A 50 10.08 -10.66 2.29
C LEU A 50 10.92 -9.81 1.33
N GLU A 51 12.19 -10.14 1.19
CA GLU A 51 13.06 -9.48 0.21
C GLU A 51 12.86 -10.06 -1.19
N THR A 52 12.79 -9.20 -2.19
CA THR A 52 13.01 -9.60 -3.58
C THR A 52 14.48 -9.94 -3.81
N PRO A 53 14.82 -10.77 -4.82
CA PRO A 53 16.21 -11.03 -5.19
C PRO A 53 16.95 -9.76 -5.66
N GLU A 54 16.23 -8.82 -6.25
CA GLU A 54 16.73 -7.58 -6.81
C GLU A 54 16.58 -6.41 -5.82
N PRO A 55 17.53 -5.44 -5.82
CA PRO A 55 17.49 -4.29 -4.92
C PRO A 55 16.65 -3.11 -5.47
N ASP A 56 15.99 -3.26 -6.62
CA ASP A 56 15.22 -2.19 -7.25
C ASP A 56 13.78 -2.12 -6.71
N TYR A 57 13.15 -0.96 -6.90
CA TYR A 57 11.78 -0.74 -6.42
C TYR A 57 10.71 -1.27 -7.36
N GLU A 58 11.01 -1.52 -8.63
CA GLU A 58 10.01 -2.00 -9.60
C GLU A 58 9.64 -3.44 -9.30
N THR A 59 10.63 -4.30 -9.04
CA THR A 59 10.42 -5.73 -8.78
C THR A 59 9.54 -5.94 -7.56
N ARG A 60 9.83 -5.25 -6.45
CA ARG A 60 9.00 -5.33 -5.24
C ARG A 60 7.59 -4.76 -5.47
N THR A 61 7.45 -3.69 -6.26
CA THR A 61 6.12 -3.12 -6.57
C THR A 61 5.29 -4.11 -7.37
N ARG A 62 5.89 -4.73 -8.40
CA ARG A 62 5.26 -5.77 -9.22
C ARG A 62 4.77 -6.94 -8.37
N ARG A 63 5.62 -7.48 -7.49
CA ARG A 63 5.23 -8.61 -6.63
C ARG A 63 4.12 -8.27 -5.63
N ASN A 64 4.11 -7.06 -5.07
CA ASN A 64 3.02 -6.66 -4.17
C ASN A 64 1.67 -6.53 -4.91
N VAL A 65 1.68 -6.09 -6.18
CA VAL A 65 0.45 -6.08 -6.99
C VAL A 65 0.02 -7.51 -7.34
N GLU A 66 0.97 -8.37 -7.75
CA GLU A 66 0.72 -9.75 -8.14
C GLU A 66 0.16 -10.62 -6.99
N ASP A 67 0.77 -10.53 -5.80
CA ASP A 67 0.46 -11.32 -4.62
C ASP A 67 -0.68 -10.73 -3.75
N SER A 68 -1.44 -9.78 -4.29
CA SER A 68 -2.66 -9.25 -3.66
C SER A 68 -3.91 -9.53 -4.48
N ASP A 69 -5.06 -9.51 -3.82
CA ASP A 69 -6.36 -9.62 -4.50
C ASP A 69 -6.78 -8.26 -5.11
N GLY A 70 -6.31 -7.16 -4.52
CA GLY A 70 -6.52 -5.82 -5.04
C GLY A 70 -5.56 -4.81 -4.40
N THR A 71 -5.39 -3.67 -5.07
CA THR A 71 -4.46 -2.62 -4.65
C THR A 71 -5.17 -1.30 -4.38
N LEU A 72 -5.15 -0.84 -3.12
CA LEU A 72 -5.56 0.50 -2.72
C LEU A 72 -4.38 1.46 -2.86
N ILE A 73 -4.60 2.59 -3.53
CA ILE A 73 -3.56 3.55 -3.88
C ILE A 73 -3.94 4.89 -3.27
N LEU A 74 -3.17 5.34 -2.28
CA LEU A 74 -3.40 6.61 -1.59
C LEU A 74 -2.41 7.64 -2.13
N ASN A 75 -2.89 8.80 -2.58
CA ASN A 75 -2.03 9.82 -3.18
C ASN A 75 -2.52 11.24 -2.92
N TRP A 76 -1.59 12.19 -2.98
CA TRP A 76 -1.89 13.62 -3.12
C TRP A 76 -1.46 14.12 -4.50
N GLY A 77 -2.35 14.89 -5.12
CA GLY A 77 -2.14 15.45 -6.46
C GLY A 77 -1.93 14.39 -7.56
N PRO A 78 -1.13 14.69 -8.60
CA PRO A 78 -0.95 13.76 -9.72
C PRO A 78 -0.19 12.51 -9.30
N LEU A 79 -0.52 11.40 -9.94
CA LEU A 79 0.20 10.13 -9.82
C LEU A 79 1.55 10.26 -10.53
N ASP A 80 2.63 9.95 -9.82
CA ASP A 80 3.98 9.96 -10.38
C ASP A 80 4.85 8.81 -9.86
N GLY A 81 5.99 8.58 -10.52
CA GLY A 81 7.02 7.64 -10.08
C GLY A 81 6.47 6.25 -9.75
N GLY A 82 6.84 5.74 -8.57
CA GLY A 82 6.42 4.42 -8.10
C GLY A 82 4.90 4.27 -7.95
N THR A 83 4.18 5.34 -7.60
CA THR A 83 2.71 5.31 -7.47
C THR A 83 2.04 5.12 -8.83
N ALA A 84 2.50 5.85 -9.86
CA ALA A 84 2.00 5.68 -11.23
C ALA A 84 2.31 4.28 -11.77
N LEU A 85 3.52 3.76 -11.50
CA LEU A 85 3.91 2.40 -11.85
C LEU A 85 2.98 1.35 -11.21
N THR A 86 2.60 1.51 -9.95
CA THR A 86 1.65 0.59 -9.28
C THR A 86 0.31 0.53 -10.02
N VAL A 87 -0.25 1.69 -10.42
CA VAL A 87 -1.50 1.75 -11.19
C VAL A 87 -1.34 1.04 -12.54
N GLU A 88 -0.23 1.30 -13.23
CA GLU A 88 0.05 0.68 -14.52
C GLU A 88 0.14 -0.84 -14.41
N LEU A 89 0.88 -1.35 -13.42
CA LEU A 89 1.03 -2.79 -13.18
C LEU A 89 -0.31 -3.45 -12.83
N ALA A 90 -1.11 -2.84 -11.96
CA ALA A 90 -2.43 -3.37 -11.62
C ALA A 90 -3.33 -3.47 -12.87
N ARG A 91 -3.32 -2.45 -13.73
CA ARG A 91 -4.05 -2.45 -15.01
C ARG A 91 -3.54 -3.54 -15.96
N GLN A 92 -2.23 -3.63 -16.14
CA GLN A 92 -1.61 -4.63 -17.03
C GLN A 92 -1.91 -6.06 -16.60
N MET A 93 -1.99 -6.31 -15.28
CA MET A 93 -2.28 -7.61 -14.70
C MET A 93 -3.77 -7.91 -14.58
N GLY A 94 -4.65 -6.96 -14.91
CA GLY A 94 -6.09 -7.11 -14.70
C GLY A 94 -6.49 -7.19 -13.22
N LYS A 95 -5.66 -6.68 -12.31
CA LYS A 95 -5.91 -6.68 -10.87
C LYS A 95 -6.81 -5.49 -10.48
N PRO A 96 -7.83 -5.70 -9.63
CA PRO A 96 -8.61 -4.61 -9.05
C PRO A 96 -7.71 -3.57 -8.39
N HIS A 97 -7.94 -2.30 -8.69
CA HIS A 97 -7.26 -1.20 -8.01
C HIS A 97 -8.22 -0.05 -7.76
N TRP A 98 -7.98 0.70 -6.69
CA TRP A 98 -8.71 1.91 -6.38
C TRP A 98 -7.74 2.99 -5.93
N VAL A 99 -7.75 4.12 -6.64
CA VAL A 99 -7.03 5.33 -6.27
C VAL A 99 -7.93 6.23 -5.43
N ILE A 100 -7.49 6.58 -4.22
CA ILE A 100 -8.10 7.60 -3.37
C ILE A 100 -7.17 8.81 -3.33
N ALA A 101 -7.73 9.96 -3.70
CA ALA A 101 -7.10 11.25 -3.42
C ALA A 101 -7.26 11.54 -1.93
N LEU A 102 -6.14 11.72 -1.22
CA LEU A 102 -6.13 11.94 0.23
C LEU A 102 -6.62 13.35 0.61
N GLU A 103 -6.93 14.20 -0.37
CA GLU A 103 -7.63 15.47 -0.20
C GLU A 103 -9.16 15.30 -0.05
N ASP A 104 -9.70 14.17 -0.48
CA ASP A 104 -11.14 13.91 -0.52
C ASP A 104 -11.64 13.23 0.78
N GLU A 105 -12.94 13.35 1.03
CA GLU A 105 -13.59 12.61 2.12
C GLU A 105 -13.58 11.11 1.83
N THR A 106 -13.26 10.31 2.85
CA THR A 106 -13.25 8.84 2.74
C THR A 106 -14.68 8.30 2.76
N ASP A 107 -15.07 7.55 1.74
CA ASP A 107 -16.33 6.81 1.71
C ASP A 107 -16.12 5.33 2.10
N GLN A 108 -16.37 5.04 3.38
CA GLN A 108 -16.22 3.69 3.94
C GLN A 108 -17.19 2.68 3.31
N ALA A 109 -18.40 3.11 2.96
CA ALA A 109 -19.41 2.23 2.37
C ALA A 109 -19.01 1.83 0.95
N ALA A 110 -18.53 2.78 0.15
CA ALA A 110 -18.00 2.51 -1.16
C ALA A 110 -16.74 1.64 -1.08
N PHE A 111 -15.83 1.91 -0.13
CA PHE A 111 -14.66 1.06 0.14
C PHE A 111 -15.06 -0.39 0.40
N ARG A 112 -16.06 -0.61 1.26
CA ARG A 112 -16.55 -1.95 1.56
C ARG A 112 -17.17 -2.63 0.35
N ALA A 113 -17.99 -1.90 -0.41
CA ALA A 113 -18.60 -2.42 -1.62
C ALA A 113 -17.54 -2.86 -2.65
N TRP A 114 -16.46 -2.11 -2.81
CA TRP A 114 -15.35 -2.48 -3.70
C TRP A 114 -14.63 -3.73 -3.22
N LEU A 115 -14.33 -3.83 -1.91
CA LEU A 115 -13.70 -5.03 -1.35
C LEU A 115 -14.56 -6.28 -1.61
N ASP A 116 -15.86 -6.20 -1.33
CA ASP A 116 -16.77 -7.33 -1.45
C ASP A 116 -17.02 -7.70 -2.93
N ALA A 117 -17.18 -6.72 -3.81
CA ALA A 117 -17.38 -6.94 -5.25
C ALA A 117 -16.17 -7.60 -5.94
N ASN A 118 -14.96 -7.35 -5.43
CA ASN A 118 -13.72 -7.90 -5.98
C ASN A 118 -13.15 -9.06 -5.14
N GLN A 119 -13.87 -9.49 -4.09
CA GLN A 119 -13.45 -10.56 -3.17
C GLN A 119 -12.05 -10.34 -2.58
N ILE A 120 -11.74 -9.11 -2.19
CA ILE A 120 -10.41 -8.73 -1.71
C ILE A 120 -10.22 -9.18 -0.26
N ASN A 121 -9.32 -10.14 -0.05
CA ASN A 121 -8.91 -10.62 1.28
C ASN A 121 -7.48 -10.16 1.61
N THR A 122 -6.56 -10.22 0.63
CA THR A 122 -5.22 -9.63 0.71
C THR A 122 -5.21 -8.28 -0.01
N LEU A 123 -5.14 -7.20 0.76
CA LEU A 123 -5.11 -5.84 0.25
C LEU A 123 -3.67 -5.31 0.18
N ASN A 124 -3.19 -5.01 -1.02
CA ASN A 124 -1.98 -4.21 -1.18
C ASN A 124 -2.31 -2.72 -1.00
N VAL A 125 -1.48 -2.01 -0.25
CA VAL A 125 -1.60 -0.55 -0.10
C VAL A 125 -0.30 0.11 -0.56
N ALA A 126 -0.44 1.07 -1.46
CA ALA A 126 0.68 1.76 -2.09
C ALA A 126 0.45 3.27 -2.20
N GLY A 127 1.53 4.03 -2.29
CA GLY A 127 1.47 5.46 -2.51
C GLY A 127 2.86 6.10 -2.54
N PRO A 128 2.92 7.44 -2.56
CA PRO A 128 4.20 8.14 -2.59
C PRO A 128 4.96 7.96 -1.27
N ARG A 129 6.28 8.00 -1.41
CA ARG A 129 7.21 8.10 -0.28
C ARG A 129 7.14 9.47 0.39
N GLU A 130 7.53 9.54 1.65
CA GLU A 130 7.40 10.74 2.48
C GLU A 130 8.12 11.95 1.87
N SER A 131 9.34 11.78 1.37
CA SER A 131 10.11 12.87 0.73
C SER A 131 9.44 13.50 -0.50
N LYS A 132 8.54 12.77 -1.17
CA LYS A 132 7.82 13.25 -2.37
C LYS A 132 6.55 14.03 -2.02
N ARG A 133 5.94 13.71 -0.89
CA ARG A 133 4.68 14.27 -0.40
C ARG A 133 4.76 14.36 1.13
N PRO A 134 5.44 15.37 1.69
CA PRO A 134 5.58 15.51 3.14
C PRO A 134 4.21 15.56 3.84
N GLY A 135 4.04 14.76 4.89
CA GLY A 135 2.80 14.54 5.62
C GLY A 135 1.94 13.38 5.11
N VAL A 136 2.35 12.69 4.03
CA VAL A 136 1.51 11.65 3.41
C VAL A 136 1.39 10.41 4.28
N TYR A 137 2.41 10.09 5.08
CA TYR A 137 2.32 9.03 6.10
C TYR A 137 1.11 9.27 7.03
N ASP A 138 1.04 10.44 7.66
CA ASP A 138 -0.02 10.73 8.64
C ASP A 138 -1.41 10.77 8.00
N ALA A 139 -1.50 11.28 6.77
CA ALA A 139 -2.75 11.31 6.02
C ALA A 139 -3.21 9.91 5.62
N ALA A 140 -2.28 9.05 5.18
CA ALA A 140 -2.56 7.67 4.87
C ALA A 140 -3.01 6.89 6.11
N CYS A 141 -2.36 7.10 7.26
CA CYS A 141 -2.81 6.52 8.53
C CYS A 141 -4.27 6.86 8.83
N ARG A 142 -4.62 8.15 8.83
CA ARG A 142 -6.01 8.60 9.09
C ARG A 142 -7.02 8.01 8.11
N CYS A 143 -6.68 7.98 6.83
CA CYS A 143 -7.52 7.40 5.79
C CYS A 143 -7.75 5.90 6.04
N LEU A 144 -6.68 5.14 6.25
CA LEU A 144 -6.76 3.69 6.48
C LEU A 144 -7.52 3.36 7.77
N GLU A 145 -7.30 4.10 8.86
CA GLU A 145 -8.06 3.92 10.10
C GLU A 145 -9.55 4.19 9.90
N SER A 146 -9.91 5.23 9.15
CA SER A 146 -11.31 5.53 8.80
C SER A 146 -11.94 4.39 7.99
N LEU A 147 -11.20 3.84 7.02
CA LEU A 147 -11.71 2.80 6.12
C LEU A 147 -11.82 1.42 6.78
N LEU A 148 -10.91 1.08 7.70
CA LEU A 148 -10.73 -0.27 8.24
C LEU A 148 -11.28 -0.48 9.66
N ARG A 149 -11.66 0.58 10.37
CA ARG A 149 -12.39 0.45 11.64
C ARG A 149 -13.84 0.08 11.34
N PHE A 150 -14.12 -1.22 11.40
CA PHE A 150 -15.48 -1.78 11.35
C PHE A 150 -16.09 -1.88 12.74
#